data_AF-A0A140PWB0-F1
#
_entry.id   AF-A0A140PWB0-F1
#
_cell.length_a   1.000
_cell.length_b   1.000
_cell.length_c   1.000
_cell.angle_alpha   90.00
_cell.angle_beta   90.00
_cell.angle_gamma   90.00
#
_symmetry.space_group_name_H-M   'P 1'
#
loop_
_entity.id
_entity.type
_entity.pdbx_description
1 polymer ?
#
loop_
_entity_poly.entity_id
_entity_poly.type
_entity_poly.pdbx_seq_one_letter_code
_entity_poly.pdbx_strand_id
1 'polypeptide(L)'
;MAKMEGIFSKLAKELEVDQKELKVENSKELVLMEKDSTASLEKTIYDVYMKQSFSYIDDIVEDEETRDFLKKNTLKILVQDNTNKLVLGKILQDVFYRIGNSKNGEYGKWLNKTGIPERTALRYRNRYNFFKKLESFNAKKQVLIMSHEMIEQIIKNDETEVRAIHLLETGADIGRIKKLLIEIQENEVIEIENTKSTDKIELNIDILVDDVKTKWSHIPESKKEKVEELFKKIKKLLDE
;
A
#
# COMPACT_ATOMS: atom_id res chain seq x y z
N MET A 1 -20.88 -39.57 -45.44
CA MET A 1 -20.68 -38.35 -44.63
C MET A 1 -21.02 -38.57 -43.15
N ALA A 2 -22.12 -39.23 -42.78
CA ALA A 2 -22.55 -39.41 -41.37
C ALA A 2 -21.55 -40.09 -40.40
N LYS A 3 -20.66 -40.99 -40.88
CA LYS A 3 -19.64 -41.62 -40.00
C LYS A 3 -18.49 -40.69 -39.61
N MET A 4 -18.18 -39.68 -40.42
CA MET A 4 -17.09 -38.73 -40.13
C MET A 4 -17.51 -37.71 -39.08
N GLU A 5 -18.76 -37.23 -39.16
CA GLU A 5 -19.37 -36.30 -38.20
C GLU A 5 -19.39 -36.84 -36.76
N GLY A 6 -19.68 -38.13 -36.58
CA GLY A 6 -19.66 -38.77 -35.27
C GLY A 6 -18.26 -38.88 -34.65
N ILE A 7 -17.22 -39.01 -35.47
CA ILE A 7 -15.81 -39.07 -35.00
C ILE A 7 -15.36 -37.68 -34.54
N PHE A 8 -15.66 -36.64 -35.32
CA PHE A 8 -15.33 -35.26 -34.94
C PHE A 8 -16.08 -34.80 -33.68
N SER A 9 -17.35 -35.21 -33.51
CA SER A 9 -18.12 -34.91 -32.29
C SER A 9 -17.55 -35.59 -31.04
N LYS A 10 -17.07 -36.84 -31.17
CA LYS A 10 -16.46 -37.58 -30.06
C LYS A 10 -15.11 -36.98 -29.67
N LEU A 11 -14.28 -36.63 -30.67
CA LEU A 11 -12.99 -35.97 -30.45
C LEU A 11 -13.16 -34.60 -29.78
N ALA A 12 -14.16 -33.82 -30.18
CA ALA A 12 -14.46 -32.53 -29.54
C ALA A 12 -14.86 -32.68 -28.07
N LYS A 13 -15.63 -33.72 -27.73
CA LYS A 13 -15.99 -34.02 -26.33
C LYS A 13 -14.80 -34.49 -25.49
N GLU A 14 -13.95 -35.34 -26.05
CA GLU A 14 -12.71 -35.79 -25.38
C GLU A 14 -11.78 -34.60 -25.12
N LEU A 15 -11.58 -33.71 -26.11
CA LEU A 15 -10.81 -32.48 -25.93
C LEU A 15 -11.40 -31.52 -24.88
N GLU A 16 -12.72 -31.42 -24.76
CA GLU A 16 -13.36 -30.62 -23.71
C GLU A 16 -13.19 -31.23 -22.30
N VAL A 17 -13.19 -32.55 -22.20
CA VAL A 17 -12.94 -33.27 -20.94
C VAL A 17 -11.48 -33.08 -20.53
N ASP A 18 -10.53 -33.28 -21.44
CA ASP A 18 -9.09 -33.09 -21.20
C ASP A 18 -8.79 -31.65 -20.75
N GLN A 19 -9.41 -30.64 -21.39
CA GLN A 19 -9.27 -29.24 -20.98
C GLN A 19 -9.86 -28.93 -19.60
N LYS A 20 -10.92 -29.63 -19.20
CA LYS A 20 -11.51 -29.50 -17.85
C LYS A 20 -10.63 -30.18 -16.81
N GLU A 21 -10.11 -31.36 -17.09
CA GLU A 21 -9.20 -32.09 -16.19
C GLU A 21 -7.88 -31.33 -15.99
N LEU A 22 -7.28 -30.82 -17.06
CA LEU A 22 -6.09 -29.95 -17.00
C LEU A 22 -6.33 -28.68 -16.15
N LYS A 23 -7.50 -28.05 -16.26
CA LYS A 23 -7.84 -26.87 -15.43
C LYS A 23 -8.00 -27.24 -13.95
N VAL A 24 -8.61 -28.39 -13.66
CA VAL A 24 -8.82 -28.86 -12.28
C VAL A 24 -7.48 -29.24 -11.64
N GLU A 25 -6.61 -29.95 -12.36
CA GLU A 25 -5.31 -30.37 -11.87
C GLU A 25 -4.39 -29.17 -11.59
N ASN A 26 -4.32 -28.22 -12.52
CA ASN A 26 -3.56 -26.97 -12.37
C ASN A 26 -4.10 -26.11 -11.21
N SER A 27 -5.41 -26.10 -10.98
CA SER A 27 -6.01 -25.42 -9.82
C SER A 27 -5.70 -26.10 -8.48
N LYS A 28 -5.62 -27.43 -8.43
CA LYS A 28 -5.23 -28.17 -7.22
C LYS A 28 -3.76 -27.97 -6.89
N GLU A 29 -2.89 -27.96 -7.90
CA GLU A 29 -1.46 -27.73 -7.75
C GLU A 29 -1.17 -26.30 -7.23
N LEU A 30 -1.86 -25.29 -7.78
CA LEU A 30 -1.82 -23.91 -7.26
C LEU A 30 -2.24 -23.83 -5.79
N VAL A 31 -3.32 -24.50 -5.39
CA VAL A 31 -3.80 -24.49 -3.99
C VAL A 31 -2.79 -25.17 -3.04
N LEU A 32 -2.09 -26.22 -3.49
CA LEU A 32 -1.05 -26.88 -2.71
C LEU A 32 0.18 -25.98 -2.56
N MET A 33 0.65 -25.35 -3.64
CA MET A 33 1.76 -24.40 -3.61
C MET A 33 1.48 -23.19 -2.70
N GLU A 34 0.25 -22.68 -2.70
CA GLU A 34 -0.16 -21.58 -1.84
C GLU A 34 -0.23 -21.98 -0.36
N LYS A 35 -0.68 -23.21 -0.06
CA LYS A 35 -0.67 -23.75 1.31
C LYS A 35 0.75 -23.91 1.84
N ASP A 36 1.65 -24.47 1.05
CA ASP A 36 3.05 -24.65 1.44
C ASP A 36 3.78 -23.31 1.62
N SER A 37 3.50 -22.35 0.73
CA SER A 37 4.01 -20.98 0.86
C SER A 37 3.50 -20.27 2.11
N THR A 38 2.23 -20.48 2.48
CA THR A 38 1.62 -19.87 3.67
C THR A 38 2.19 -20.49 4.95
N ALA A 39 2.32 -21.81 5.01
CA ALA A 39 2.92 -22.51 6.15
C ALA A 39 4.41 -22.11 6.35
N SER A 40 5.15 -21.94 5.25
CA SER A 40 6.53 -21.43 5.31
C SER A 40 6.61 -20.00 5.85
N LEU A 41 5.66 -19.14 5.47
CA LEU A 41 5.62 -17.76 5.94
C LEU A 41 5.24 -17.67 7.41
N GLU A 42 4.21 -18.42 7.83
CA GLU A 42 3.78 -18.50 9.22
C GLU A 42 4.91 -18.97 10.13
N LYS A 43 5.64 -20.02 9.73
CA LYS A 43 6.83 -20.50 10.45
C LYS A 43 7.91 -19.42 10.57
N THR A 44 8.20 -18.72 9.47
CA THR A 44 9.19 -17.62 9.47
C THR A 44 8.79 -16.53 10.46
N ILE A 45 7.52 -16.14 10.48
CA ILE A 45 6.98 -15.13 11.40
C ILE A 45 6.99 -15.63 12.84
N TYR A 46 6.66 -16.90 13.07
CA TYR A 46 6.74 -17.53 14.38
C TYR A 46 8.16 -17.47 14.97
N ASP A 47 9.17 -17.86 14.17
CA ASP A 47 10.58 -17.82 14.57
C ASP A 47 11.07 -16.40 14.92
N VAL A 48 10.47 -15.38 14.28
CA VAL A 48 10.72 -13.96 14.60
C VAL A 48 10.20 -13.59 15.98
N TYR A 49 8.94 -13.93 16.28
CA TYR A 49 8.26 -13.48 17.49
C TYR A 49 8.56 -14.35 18.71
N MET A 50 8.87 -15.63 18.54
CA MET A 50 9.24 -16.54 19.64
C MET A 50 10.44 -16.04 20.44
N LYS A 51 11.34 -15.27 19.82
CA LYS A 51 12.54 -14.68 20.46
C LYS A 51 12.26 -13.38 21.21
N GLN A 52 11.02 -12.88 21.21
CA GLN A 52 10.67 -11.66 21.93
C GLN A 52 10.31 -11.97 23.39
N SER A 53 10.73 -11.10 24.31
CA SER A 53 10.48 -11.27 25.75
C SER A 53 9.02 -11.02 26.14
N PHE A 54 8.29 -10.21 25.36
CA PHE A 54 6.97 -9.68 25.70
C PHE A 54 6.89 -9.09 27.11
N SER A 55 7.97 -8.42 27.55
CA SER A 55 8.08 -7.92 28.92
C SER A 55 7.05 -6.86 29.29
N TYR A 56 6.44 -6.19 28.30
CA TYR A 56 5.32 -5.27 28.51
C TYR A 56 4.05 -5.96 29.07
N ILE A 57 4.00 -7.29 29.06
CA ILE A 57 2.94 -8.09 29.68
C ILE A 57 3.20 -8.31 31.18
N ASP A 58 4.45 -8.11 31.64
CA ASP A 58 4.83 -8.41 33.01
C ASP A 58 4.12 -7.50 34.04
N ASP A 59 3.71 -6.31 33.62
CA ASP A 59 3.04 -5.36 34.53
C ASP A 59 1.50 -5.50 34.50
N ILE A 60 0.94 -6.46 33.76
CA ILE A 60 -0.52 -6.65 33.60
C ILE A 60 -1.12 -7.49 34.74
N VAL A 61 -0.42 -8.56 35.12
CA VAL A 61 -0.88 -9.55 36.10
C VAL A 61 0.30 -10.02 36.94
N GLU A 62 0.08 -10.19 38.25
CA GLU A 62 1.11 -10.68 39.19
C GLU A 62 1.31 -12.20 39.09
N ASP A 63 0.24 -12.93 38.78
CA ASP A 63 0.27 -14.39 38.64
C ASP A 63 1.15 -14.83 37.45
N GLU A 64 2.13 -15.68 37.72
CA GLU A 64 3.10 -16.16 36.74
C GLU A 64 2.44 -17.05 35.66
N GLU A 65 1.51 -17.92 36.05
CA GLU A 65 0.83 -18.82 35.12
C GLU A 65 -0.02 -18.04 34.11
N THR A 66 -0.80 -17.07 34.59
CA THR A 66 -1.62 -16.19 33.75
C THR A 66 -0.75 -15.31 32.85
N ARG A 67 0.36 -14.77 33.36
CA ARG A 67 1.32 -13.99 32.57
C ARG A 67 1.91 -14.81 31.41
N ASP A 68 2.33 -16.04 31.67
CA ASP A 68 2.82 -16.96 30.65
C ASP A 68 1.75 -17.33 29.62
N PHE A 69 0.51 -17.53 30.07
CA PHE A 69 -0.62 -17.75 29.18
C PHE A 69 -0.86 -16.54 28.26
N LEU A 70 -0.80 -15.31 28.78
CA LEU A 70 -0.93 -14.09 27.99
C LEU A 70 0.20 -13.92 26.97
N LYS A 71 1.46 -14.18 27.37
CA LYS A 71 2.62 -14.15 26.46
C LYS A 71 2.47 -15.17 25.32
N LYS A 72 2.07 -16.40 25.63
CA LYS A 72 1.82 -17.46 24.63
C LYS A 72 0.70 -17.08 23.66
N ASN A 73 -0.41 -16.52 24.14
CA ASN A 73 -1.49 -16.09 23.26
C ASN A 73 -1.16 -14.84 22.46
N THR A 74 -0.36 -13.92 23.01
CA THR A 74 0.15 -12.75 22.28
C THR A 74 1.02 -13.19 21.10
N LEU A 75 1.91 -14.17 21.30
CA LEU A 75 2.68 -14.77 20.21
C LEU A 75 1.76 -15.30 19.10
N LYS A 76 0.72 -16.08 19.46
CA LYS A 76 -0.26 -16.61 18.48
C LYS A 76 -0.96 -15.50 17.70
N ILE A 77 -1.41 -14.46 18.40
CA ILE A 77 -2.09 -13.31 17.77
C ILE A 77 -1.15 -12.62 16.78
N LEU A 78 0.09 -12.30 17.18
CA LEU A 78 1.06 -11.61 16.33
C LEU A 78 1.42 -12.41 15.09
N VAL A 79 1.59 -13.73 15.24
CA VAL A 79 1.90 -14.64 14.13
C VAL A 79 0.73 -14.71 13.15
N GLN A 80 -0.48 -14.96 13.65
CA GLN A 80 -1.67 -15.05 12.81
C GLN A 80 -1.94 -13.72 12.08
N ASP A 81 -1.91 -12.60 12.80
CA ASP A 81 -2.20 -11.28 12.27
C ASP A 81 -1.22 -10.89 11.16
N ASN A 82 0.08 -11.07 11.37
CA ASN A 82 1.08 -10.76 10.35
C ASN A 82 1.03 -11.70 9.14
N THR A 83 0.79 -13.00 9.38
CA THR A 83 0.61 -13.96 8.29
C THR A 83 -0.58 -13.54 7.42
N ASN A 84 -1.72 -13.25 8.04
CA ASN A 84 -2.92 -12.79 7.35
C ASN A 84 -2.68 -11.52 6.54
N LYS A 85 -2.01 -10.52 7.13
CA LYS A 85 -1.68 -9.25 6.44
C LYS A 85 -0.85 -9.47 5.18
N LEU A 86 0.17 -10.34 5.25
CA LEU A 86 1.04 -10.60 4.11
C LEU A 86 0.38 -11.48 3.05
N VAL A 87 -0.35 -12.52 3.45
CA VAL A 87 -1.10 -13.39 2.52
C VAL A 87 -2.17 -12.61 1.78
N LEU A 88 -3.01 -11.86 2.51
CA LEU A 88 -4.01 -10.99 1.88
C LEU A 88 -3.34 -9.92 1.02
N GLY A 89 -2.24 -9.32 1.49
CA GLY A 89 -1.46 -8.36 0.72
C GLY A 89 -0.99 -8.90 -0.63
N LYS A 90 -0.51 -10.15 -0.67
CA LYS A 90 -0.15 -10.85 -1.90
C LYS A 90 -1.35 -11.03 -2.83
N ILE A 91 -2.45 -11.62 -2.34
CA ILE A 91 -3.67 -11.88 -3.13
C ILE A 91 -4.20 -10.58 -3.73
N LEU A 92 -4.29 -9.52 -2.91
CA LEU A 92 -4.75 -8.21 -3.32
C LEU A 92 -3.82 -7.59 -4.37
N GLN A 93 -2.51 -7.76 -4.22
CA GLN A 93 -1.53 -7.27 -5.19
C GLN A 93 -1.64 -8.01 -6.53
N ASP A 94 -1.84 -9.33 -6.51
CA ASP A 94 -1.99 -10.14 -7.72
C ASP A 94 -3.26 -9.76 -8.49
N VAL A 95 -4.39 -9.56 -7.79
CA VAL A 95 -5.62 -9.04 -8.39
C VAL A 95 -5.40 -7.61 -8.92
N PHE A 96 -4.77 -6.73 -8.14
CA PHE A 96 -4.47 -5.37 -8.58
C PHE A 96 -3.59 -5.33 -9.82
N TYR A 97 -2.59 -6.20 -9.94
CA TYR A 97 -1.76 -6.29 -11.14
C TYR A 97 -2.60 -6.61 -12.39
N ARG A 98 -3.62 -7.47 -12.23
CA ARG A 98 -4.49 -7.89 -13.34
C ARG A 98 -5.53 -6.86 -13.74
N ILE A 99 -6.15 -6.16 -12.77
CA ILE A 99 -7.33 -5.31 -13.03
C ILE A 99 -7.25 -3.89 -12.42
N GLY A 100 -6.14 -3.54 -11.77
CA GLY A 100 -5.95 -2.27 -11.06
C GLY A 100 -5.85 -1.05 -11.97
N ASN A 101 -5.26 -1.22 -13.16
CA ASN A 101 -5.09 -0.14 -14.15
C ASN A 101 -6.27 -0.02 -15.12
N SER A 102 -7.42 -0.60 -14.77
CA SER A 102 -8.60 -0.53 -15.61
C SER A 102 -9.24 0.85 -15.60
N LYS A 103 -9.66 1.32 -16.78
CA LYS A 103 -10.34 2.62 -16.92
C LYS A 103 -11.68 2.67 -16.18
N ASN A 104 -12.31 1.52 -15.90
CA ASN A 104 -13.62 1.45 -15.26
C ASN A 104 -13.58 1.17 -13.76
N GLY A 105 -12.39 1.20 -13.13
CA GLY A 105 -12.23 0.99 -11.69
C GLY A 105 -12.65 -0.40 -11.23
N GLU A 106 -12.36 -1.43 -12.03
CA GLU A 106 -12.80 -2.81 -11.77
C GLU A 106 -12.26 -3.36 -10.45
N TYR A 107 -11.04 -2.97 -10.06
CA TYR A 107 -10.48 -3.33 -8.77
C TYR A 107 -11.31 -2.81 -7.59
N GLY A 108 -11.70 -1.52 -7.60
CA GLY A 108 -12.54 -0.93 -6.56
C GLY A 108 -13.93 -1.58 -6.50
N LYS A 109 -14.52 -1.91 -7.65
CA LYS A 109 -15.79 -2.66 -7.72
C LYS A 109 -15.66 -4.06 -7.11
N TRP A 110 -14.57 -4.77 -7.40
CA TRP A 110 -14.31 -6.08 -6.83
C TRP A 110 -14.11 -6.02 -5.31
N LEU A 111 -13.34 -5.05 -4.81
CA LEU A 111 -13.17 -4.81 -3.37
C LEU A 111 -14.50 -4.55 -2.66
N ASN A 112 -15.36 -3.72 -3.26
CA ASN A 112 -16.70 -3.46 -2.71
C ASN A 112 -17.52 -4.76 -2.62
N LYS A 113 -17.50 -5.61 -3.66
CA LYS A 113 -18.22 -6.89 -3.68
C LYS A 113 -17.68 -7.91 -2.68
N THR A 114 -16.39 -7.88 -2.38
CA THR A 114 -15.77 -8.76 -1.37
C THR A 114 -15.84 -8.19 0.04
N GLY A 115 -16.32 -6.95 0.21
CA GLY A 115 -16.43 -6.29 1.51
C GLY A 115 -15.08 -5.80 2.07
N ILE A 116 -14.04 -5.72 1.24
CA ILE A 116 -12.70 -5.29 1.66
C ILE A 116 -12.60 -3.77 1.49
N PRO A 117 -12.35 -2.99 2.56
CA PRO A 117 -12.16 -1.55 2.42
C PRO A 117 -10.93 -1.21 1.58
N GLU A 118 -11.04 -0.25 0.67
CA GLU A 118 -9.94 0.16 -0.23
C GLU A 118 -8.67 0.54 0.53
N ARG A 119 -8.81 1.28 1.63
CA ARG A 119 -7.68 1.66 2.49
C ARG A 119 -6.99 0.43 3.10
N THR A 120 -7.76 -0.56 3.54
CA THR A 120 -7.21 -1.83 4.06
C THR A 120 -6.52 -2.62 2.96
N ALA A 121 -7.09 -2.62 1.75
CA ALA A 121 -6.47 -3.29 0.62
C ALA A 121 -5.12 -2.66 0.26
N LEU A 122 -5.07 -1.33 0.20
CA LEU A 122 -3.84 -0.57 -0.03
C LEU A 122 -2.80 -0.83 1.08
N ARG A 123 -3.22 -0.79 2.35
CA ARG A 123 -2.42 -1.13 3.54
C ARG A 123 -1.67 -2.45 3.39
N TYR A 124 -2.41 -3.51 3.07
CA TYR A 124 -1.84 -4.86 3.00
C TYR A 124 -0.96 -5.04 1.77
N ARG A 125 -1.35 -4.47 0.62
CA ARG A 125 -0.51 -4.46 -0.59
C ARG A 125 0.82 -3.75 -0.37
N ASN A 126 0.79 -2.55 0.19
CA ASN A 126 2.00 -1.76 0.49
C ASN A 126 2.95 -2.53 1.40
N ARG A 127 2.42 -3.12 2.48
CA ARG A 127 3.21 -3.95 3.40
C ARG A 127 3.82 -5.17 2.71
N TYR A 128 3.03 -5.90 1.92
CA TYR A 128 3.53 -7.07 1.19
C TYR A 128 4.62 -6.69 0.18
N ASN A 129 4.40 -5.64 -0.60
CA ASN A 129 5.36 -5.17 -1.60
C ASN A 129 6.68 -4.74 -0.95
N PHE A 130 6.61 -3.99 0.16
CA PHE A 130 7.81 -3.59 0.90
C PHE A 130 8.52 -4.80 1.53
N PHE A 131 7.79 -5.71 2.17
CA PHE A 131 8.34 -6.94 2.74
C PHE A 131 9.06 -7.81 1.70
N LYS A 132 8.53 -7.89 0.48
CA LYS A 132 9.12 -8.66 -0.64
C LYS A 132 10.44 -8.07 -1.13
N LYS A 133 10.67 -6.77 -0.99
CA LYS A 133 11.93 -6.10 -1.39
C LYS A 133 13.10 -6.41 -0.45
N LEU A 134 12.83 -7.02 0.70
CA LEU A 134 13.83 -7.33 1.72
C LEU A 134 14.34 -8.75 1.57
N GLU A 135 15.63 -8.95 1.82
CA GLU A 135 16.29 -10.23 1.76
C GLU A 135 16.51 -10.78 3.16
N SER A 136 17.15 -10.01 4.05
CA SER A 136 17.53 -10.51 5.36
C SER A 136 16.34 -10.78 6.27
N PHE A 137 16.50 -11.81 7.09
CA PHE A 137 15.53 -12.17 8.11
C PHE A 137 15.32 -11.04 9.13
N ASN A 138 16.38 -10.30 9.49
CA ASN A 138 16.27 -9.20 10.43
C ASN A 138 15.49 -8.01 9.85
N ALA A 139 15.73 -7.65 8.58
CA ALA A 139 14.98 -6.61 7.90
C ALA A 139 13.48 -6.95 7.85
N LYS A 140 13.16 -8.18 7.41
CA LYS A 140 11.78 -8.70 7.38
C LYS A 140 11.11 -8.63 8.75
N LYS A 141 11.83 -9.01 9.82
CA LYS A 141 11.35 -8.89 11.20
C LYS A 141 10.92 -7.47 11.57
N GLN A 142 11.71 -6.46 11.19
CA GLN A 142 11.35 -5.08 11.50
C GLN A 142 10.06 -4.66 10.80
N VAL A 143 9.84 -5.07 9.55
CA VAL A 143 8.59 -4.75 8.83
C VAL A 143 7.38 -5.30 9.54
N LEU A 144 7.44 -6.53 10.09
CA LEU A 144 6.32 -7.14 10.81
C LEU A 144 5.85 -6.29 12.02
N ILE A 145 6.77 -5.56 12.66
CA ILE A 145 6.46 -4.71 13.82
C ILE A 145 6.24 -3.22 13.46
N MET A 146 6.47 -2.82 12.20
CA MET A 146 6.19 -1.44 11.77
C MET A 146 4.70 -1.15 11.75
N SER A 147 4.32 0.10 12.05
CA SER A 147 2.96 0.56 11.78
C SER A 147 2.74 0.70 10.28
N HIS A 148 1.49 0.82 9.86
CA HIS A 148 1.21 1.06 8.46
C HIS A 148 1.63 2.48 8.03
N GLU A 149 1.45 3.47 8.90
CA GLU A 149 1.82 4.87 8.65
C GLU A 149 3.32 4.98 8.40
N MET A 150 4.15 4.23 9.14
CA MET A 150 5.59 4.18 8.88
C MET A 150 5.89 3.62 7.49
N ILE A 151 5.24 2.53 7.09
CA ILE A 151 5.43 1.95 5.74
C ILE A 151 4.97 2.95 4.67
N GLU A 152 3.84 3.63 4.85
CA GLU A 152 3.39 4.67 3.91
C GLU A 152 4.40 5.81 3.78
N GLN A 153 4.98 6.29 4.88
CA GLN A 153 6.01 7.32 4.85
C GLN A 153 7.26 6.83 4.12
N ILE A 154 7.69 5.59 4.36
CA ILE A 154 8.86 5.00 3.73
C ILE A 154 8.68 4.92 2.21
N ILE A 155 7.54 4.43 1.74
CA ILE A 155 7.30 4.19 0.30
C ILE A 155 6.77 5.41 -0.44
N LYS A 156 6.54 6.53 0.25
CA LYS A 156 6.04 7.77 -0.36
C LYS A 156 7.02 8.35 -1.37
N ASN A 157 8.32 8.15 -1.15
CA ASN A 157 9.41 8.61 -1.99
C ASN A 157 10.44 7.47 -2.18
N ASP A 158 10.89 7.27 -3.42
CA ASP A 158 11.84 6.22 -3.77
C ASP A 158 13.17 6.36 -3.01
N GLU A 159 13.66 7.59 -2.80
CA GLU A 159 14.91 7.82 -2.06
C GLU A 159 14.79 7.36 -0.59
N THR A 160 13.68 7.72 0.07
CA THR A 160 13.39 7.30 1.43
C THR A 160 13.29 5.78 1.51
N GLU A 161 12.61 5.16 0.54
CA GLU A 161 12.46 3.71 0.48
C GLU A 161 13.82 3.02 0.37
N VAL A 162 14.68 3.46 -0.54
CA VAL A 162 16.03 2.90 -0.75
C VAL A 162 16.88 3.03 0.52
N ARG A 163 16.86 4.20 1.17
CA ARG A 163 17.60 4.41 2.44
C ARG A 163 17.07 3.52 3.55
N ALA A 164 15.75 3.39 3.69
CA ALA A 164 15.15 2.53 4.69
C ALA A 164 15.50 1.06 4.46
N ILE A 165 15.42 0.57 3.22
CA ILE A 165 15.84 -0.79 2.84
C ILE A 165 17.30 -1.01 3.23
N HIS A 166 18.20 -0.10 2.84
CA HIS A 166 19.63 -0.24 3.17
C HIS A 166 19.88 -0.32 4.69
N LEU A 167 19.24 0.54 5.49
CA LEU A 167 19.36 0.48 6.95
C LEU A 167 18.83 -0.85 7.51
N LEU A 168 17.67 -1.30 7.06
CA LEU A 168 17.09 -2.56 7.52
C LEU A 168 17.98 -3.76 7.19
N GLU A 169 18.53 -3.80 5.98
CA GLU A 169 19.41 -4.89 5.53
C GLU A 169 20.77 -4.89 6.26
N THR A 170 21.24 -3.72 6.69
CA THR A 170 22.44 -3.58 7.52
C THR A 170 22.17 -3.80 9.02
N GLY A 171 20.94 -4.19 9.38
CA GLY A 171 20.60 -4.64 10.72
C GLY A 171 19.94 -3.59 11.62
N ALA A 172 19.57 -2.42 11.09
CA ALA A 172 18.90 -1.38 11.86
C ALA A 172 17.57 -1.86 12.46
N ASP A 173 17.24 -1.37 13.65
CA ASP A 173 15.96 -1.62 14.29
C ASP A 173 14.90 -0.56 13.89
N ILE A 174 13.66 -0.81 14.29
CA ILE A 174 12.55 0.12 14.07
C ILE A 174 12.80 1.52 14.68
N GLY A 175 13.60 1.62 15.75
CA GLY A 175 13.95 2.88 16.38
C GLY A 175 14.83 3.75 15.48
N ARG A 176 15.81 3.15 14.80
CA ARG A 176 16.65 3.84 13.83
C ARG A 176 15.86 4.27 12.60
N ILE A 177 14.91 3.46 12.14
CA ILE A 177 14.00 3.84 11.05
C ILE A 177 13.11 5.01 11.44
N LYS A 178 12.59 5.05 12.67
CA LYS A 178 11.84 6.21 13.16
C LYS A 178 12.68 7.49 13.13
N LYS A 179 13.94 7.42 13.55
CA LYS A 179 14.86 8.57 13.47
C LYS A 179 15.07 9.04 12.03
N LEU A 180 15.29 8.12 11.09
CA LEU A 180 15.39 8.45 9.66
C LEU A 180 14.15 9.22 9.16
N LEU A 181 12.95 8.75 9.51
CA LEU A 181 11.70 9.38 9.07
C LEU A 181 11.52 10.79 9.66
N ILE A 182 11.93 10.99 10.92
CA ILE A 182 11.94 12.31 11.57
C ILE A 182 12.96 13.22 10.87
N GLU A 183 14.20 12.76 10.65
CA GLU A 183 15.25 13.53 9.96
C GLU A 183 14.79 14.00 8.57
N ILE A 184 14.10 13.13 7.81
CA ILE A 184 13.55 13.48 6.49
C ILE A 184 12.44 14.51 6.61
N GLN A 185 11.52 14.34 7.56
CA GLN A 185 10.44 15.30 7.78
C GLN A 185 10.96 16.67 8.21
N GLU A 186 11.97 16.72 9.07
CA GLU A 186 12.62 17.96 9.50
C GLU A 186 13.34 18.63 8.32
N ASN A 187 14.05 17.86 7.50
CA ASN A 187 14.70 18.40 6.29
C ASN A 187 13.70 18.88 5.25
N GLU A 188 12.55 18.20 5.04
CA GLU A 188 11.46 18.71 4.19
C GLU A 188 10.90 20.04 4.74
N VAL A 189 10.72 20.17 6.06
CA VAL A 189 10.26 21.42 6.69
C VAL A 189 11.30 22.52 6.52
N ILE A 190 12.59 22.22 6.71
CA ILE A 190 13.70 23.16 6.52
C ILE A 190 13.85 23.54 5.05
N GLU A 191 13.65 22.64 4.09
CA GLU A 191 13.60 22.97 2.67
C GLU A 191 12.39 23.84 2.33
N ILE A 192 11.22 23.60 2.92
CA ILE A 192 10.03 24.47 2.77
C ILE A 192 10.27 25.85 3.41
N GLU A 193 11.04 25.95 4.50
CA GLU A 193 11.42 27.22 5.13
C GLU A 193 12.54 27.94 4.37
N ASN A 194 13.52 27.22 3.83
CA ASN A 194 14.61 27.76 3.03
C ASN A 194 14.15 28.13 1.61
N THR A 195 13.18 27.44 1.03
CA THR A 195 12.51 27.86 -0.22
C THR A 195 11.54 29.02 -0.01
N LYS A 196 11.22 29.39 1.25
CA LYS A 196 10.57 30.67 1.58
C LYS A 196 11.56 31.84 1.63
N SER A 197 12.86 31.60 1.44
CA SER A 197 13.83 32.66 1.11
C SER A 197 14.37 32.42 -0.29
N THR A 198 14.14 33.40 -1.18
CA THR A 198 14.49 33.44 -2.62
C THR A 198 13.74 32.46 -3.53
N ASP A 199 12.42 32.59 -3.57
CA ASP A 199 11.71 33.05 -4.78
C ASP A 199 10.22 33.21 -4.44
N LYS A 200 9.86 34.38 -3.90
CA LYS A 200 8.50 34.88 -4.15
C LYS A 200 8.47 35.15 -5.65
N ILE A 201 7.79 34.31 -6.42
CA ILE A 201 7.20 34.81 -7.67
C ILE A 201 6.22 35.89 -7.22
N GLU A 202 6.68 37.13 -7.17
CA GLU A 202 5.81 38.28 -7.07
C GLU A 202 4.81 38.14 -8.21
N LEU A 203 3.53 38.01 -7.85
CA LEU A 203 2.46 38.15 -8.82
C LEU A 203 2.65 39.52 -9.47
N ASN A 204 3.11 39.53 -10.72
CA ASN A 204 3.22 40.76 -11.48
C ASN A 204 1.80 41.22 -11.84
N ILE A 205 1.26 42.11 -11.00
CA ILE A 205 -0.12 42.59 -11.08
C ILE A 205 -0.36 43.27 -12.43
N ASP A 206 0.64 43.93 -13.00
CA ASP A 206 0.51 44.63 -14.29
C ASP A 206 0.28 43.63 -15.44
N ILE A 207 1.04 42.53 -15.46
CA ILE A 207 0.85 41.45 -16.45
C ILE A 207 -0.53 40.81 -16.30
N LEU A 208 -0.98 40.57 -15.05
CA LEU A 208 -2.29 39.99 -14.79
C LEU A 208 -3.44 40.90 -15.27
N VAL A 209 -3.33 42.21 -15.03
CA VAL A 209 -4.33 43.19 -15.46
C VAL A 209 -4.40 43.27 -16.98
N ASP A 210 -3.27 43.25 -17.67
CA ASP A 210 -3.21 43.27 -19.13
C ASP A 210 -3.77 41.98 -19.75
N ASP A 211 -3.48 40.83 -19.15
CA ASP A 211 -4.07 39.55 -19.55
C ASP A 211 -5.59 39.54 -19.41
N VAL A 212 -6.11 40.11 -18.32
CA VAL A 212 -7.56 40.22 -18.13
C VAL A 212 -8.16 41.15 -19.18
N LYS A 213 -7.58 42.34 -19.43
CA LYS A 213 -8.08 43.28 -20.44
C LYS A 213 -8.09 42.70 -21.85
N THR A 214 -7.02 42.02 -22.25
CA THR A 214 -6.87 41.45 -23.61
C THR A 214 -7.75 40.23 -23.83
N LYS A 215 -7.96 39.40 -22.80
CA LYS A 215 -8.73 38.17 -22.90
C LYS A 215 -10.21 38.36 -22.57
N TRP A 216 -10.61 39.47 -21.92
CA TRP A 216 -11.98 39.74 -21.44
C TRP A 216 -13.08 39.47 -22.48
N SER A 217 -12.88 39.94 -23.71
CA SER A 217 -13.85 39.82 -24.81
C SER A 217 -14.06 38.38 -25.29
N HIS A 218 -13.15 37.46 -24.96
CA HIS A 218 -13.14 36.08 -25.42
C HIS A 218 -13.61 35.08 -24.35
N ILE A 219 -13.92 35.54 -23.14
CA ILE A 219 -14.33 34.68 -22.03
C ILE A 219 -15.87 34.56 -21.99
N PRO A 220 -16.44 33.36 -21.78
CA PRO A 220 -17.88 33.19 -21.56
C PRO A 220 -18.41 34.03 -20.40
N GLU A 221 -19.63 34.54 -20.52
CA GLU A 221 -20.25 35.45 -19.55
C GLU A 221 -20.28 34.90 -18.11
N SER A 222 -20.58 33.60 -17.96
CA SER A 222 -20.59 32.90 -16.67
C SER A 222 -19.22 32.86 -15.97
N LYS A 223 -18.12 33.03 -16.71
CA LYS A 223 -16.78 33.15 -16.16
C LYS A 223 -16.42 34.61 -15.88
N LYS A 224 -16.93 35.57 -16.66
CA LYS A 224 -16.75 37.00 -16.37
C LYS A 224 -17.33 37.37 -15.01
N GLU A 225 -18.54 36.92 -14.71
CA GLU A 225 -19.20 37.15 -13.42
C GLU A 225 -18.34 36.67 -12.23
N LYS A 226 -17.73 35.48 -12.35
CA LYS A 226 -16.82 34.94 -11.34
C LYS A 226 -15.55 35.77 -11.21
N VAL A 227 -14.99 36.24 -12.33
CA VAL A 227 -13.80 37.10 -12.31
C VAL A 227 -14.13 38.44 -11.64
N GLU A 228 -15.27 39.04 -11.91
CA GLU A 228 -15.72 40.26 -11.24
C GLU A 228 -15.91 40.08 -9.73
N GLU A 229 -16.49 38.95 -9.30
CA GLU A 229 -16.65 38.64 -7.88
C GLU A 229 -15.29 38.54 -7.17
N LEU A 230 -14.30 37.92 -7.82
CA LEU A 230 -12.95 37.81 -7.28
C LEU A 230 -12.25 39.18 -7.21
N PHE A 231 -12.38 40.03 -8.23
CA PHE A 231 -11.83 41.39 -8.18
C PHE A 231 -12.49 42.24 -7.09
N LYS A 232 -13.80 42.10 -6.86
CA LYS A 232 -14.48 42.79 -5.75
C LYS A 232 -13.96 42.33 -4.39
N LYS A 233 -13.70 41.04 -4.20
CA LYS A 233 -13.09 40.50 -2.98
C LYS A 233 -11.67 41.04 -2.77
N ILE A 234 -10.86 41.07 -3.84
CA ILE A 234 -9.51 41.65 -3.80
C ILE A 234 -9.58 43.14 -3.42
N LYS A 235 -10.47 43.91 -4.06
CA LYS A 235 -10.64 45.33 -3.75
C LYS A 235 -11.02 45.56 -2.27
N LYS A 236 -11.95 44.75 -1.75
CA LYS A 236 -12.36 44.84 -0.34
C LYS A 236 -11.18 44.59 0.62
N LEU A 237 -10.27 43.68 0.28
CA LEU A 237 -9.07 43.40 1.06
C LEU A 237 -8.00 44.50 0.96
N LEU A 238 -8.01 45.31 -0.10
CA LEU A 238 -7.09 46.44 -0.30
C LEU A 238 -7.61 47.75 0.31
N ASP A 239 -8.94 47.86 0.48
CA ASP A 239 -9.62 49.02 1.08
C ASP A 239 -9.78 48.87 2.62
N GLU A 240 -9.32 47.76 3.22
CA GLU A 240 -9.17 47.55 4.69
C GLU A 240 -7.85 48.12 5.21
#